data_AF-A0AAD6LZR1-F1
#
_entry.id   AF-A0AAD6LZR1-F1
#
_cell.length_a   1.000
_cell.length_b   1.000
_cell.length_c   1.000
_cell.angle_alpha   90.00
_cell.angle_beta   90.00
_cell.angle_gamma   90.00
#
_symmetry.space_group_name_H-M   'P 1'
#
loop_
_entity.id
_entity.type
_entity.pdbx_description
1 polymer ?
#
loop_
_entity_poly.entity_id
_entity_poly.type
_entity_poly.pdbx_seq_one_letter_code
_entity_poly.pdbx_strand_id
1 'polypeptide(L)' 'MHALALGAIAPSATTNTNFLVHHIHAFTIHVTVLILLKGVLFAFSSHLIPNKANLGFCFPCDGPERGGTCQVSTWDC' A
#
# COMPACT_ATOMS: atom_id res chain seq x y z
N MET A 1 25.25 37.01 -20.72
CA MET A 1 25.35 36.21 -21.96
C MET A 1 25.63 34.76 -21.57
N HIS A 2 24.58 34.06 -21.13
CA HIS A 2 24.01 32.86 -21.77
C HIS A 2 24.78 31.58 -21.40
N ALA A 3 24.22 30.53 -20.82
CA ALA A 3 22.85 30.06 -20.90
C ALA A 3 22.43 29.36 -19.59
N LEU A 4 21.24 29.69 -19.11
CA LEU A 4 20.43 28.80 -18.30
C LEU A 4 20.17 27.57 -19.16
N ALA A 5 20.78 26.43 -18.81
CA ALA A 5 20.37 25.15 -19.38
C ALA A 5 18.98 24.84 -18.82
N LEU A 6 17.97 25.19 -19.62
CA LEU A 6 16.61 24.67 -19.46
C LEU A 6 16.69 23.18 -19.15
N GLY A 7 15.92 22.74 -18.14
CA GLY A 7 15.73 21.33 -17.83
C GLY A 7 15.26 20.57 -19.05
N ALA A 8 16.21 19.93 -19.74
CA ALA A 8 15.92 18.96 -20.77
C ALA A 8 15.57 17.66 -20.06
N ILE A 9 14.28 17.34 -20.00
CA ILE A 9 13.80 15.98 -19.75
C ILE A 9 14.10 15.19 -21.04
N ALA A 10 15.37 14.89 -21.26
CA ALA A 10 15.76 13.92 -22.27
C ALA A 10 15.46 12.52 -21.70
N PRO A 11 14.89 11.58 -22.48
CA PRO A 11 14.68 10.23 -22.00
C PRO A 11 16.06 9.64 -21.67
N SER A 12 16.28 9.32 -20.40
CA SER A 12 17.50 8.68 -19.94
C SER A 12 17.66 7.37 -20.71
N ALA A 13 18.77 7.22 -21.44
CA ALA A 13 19.13 5.94 -22.04
C ALA A 13 19.07 4.86 -20.95
N THR A 14 18.24 3.83 -21.16
CA THR A 14 17.96 2.80 -20.16
C THR A 14 19.23 1.99 -19.87
N THR A 15 20.03 2.46 -18.93
CA THR A 15 21.11 1.66 -18.36
C THR A 15 20.47 0.52 -17.56
N ASN A 16 21.13 -0.63 -17.53
CA ASN A 16 20.81 -1.79 -16.69
C ASN A 16 20.49 -1.45 -15.21
N THR A 17 21.08 -0.39 -14.66
CA THR A 17 20.75 0.11 -13.31
C THR A 17 19.36 0.76 -13.23
N ASN A 18 18.92 1.47 -14.28
CA ASN A 18 17.57 2.05 -14.33
C ASN A 18 16.49 0.95 -14.34
N PHE A 19 16.72 -0.19 -15.00
CA PHE A 19 15.77 -1.31 -15.02
C PHE A 19 15.47 -1.86 -13.61
N LEU A 20 16.51 -2.13 -12.82
CA LEU A 20 16.35 -2.65 -11.46
C LEU A 20 15.65 -1.64 -10.54
N VAL A 21 16.03 -0.36 -10.63
CA VAL A 21 15.42 0.72 -9.84
C VAL A 21 13.95 0.88 -10.20
N HIS A 22 13.58 0.88 -11.48
CA HIS A 22 12.17 0.92 -11.89
C HIS A 22 11.37 -0.28 -11.37
N HIS A 23 11.96 -1.48 -11.35
CA HIS A 23 11.27 -2.66 -10.83
C HIS A 23 11.05 -2.59 -9.32
N ILE A 24 12.02 -2.08 -8.56
CA ILE A 24 11.87 -1.86 -7.11
C ILE A 24 10.78 -0.82 -6.85
N HIS A 25 10.78 0.31 -7.56
CA HIS A 25 9.72 1.32 -7.43
C HIS A 25 8.35 0.76 -7.80
N ALA A 26 8.25 0.00 -8.89
CA ALA A 26 7.01 -0.67 -9.26
C ALA A 26 6.57 -1.62 -8.16
N PHE A 27 7.45 -2.47 -7.63
CA PHE A 27 7.14 -3.38 -6.53
C PHE A 27 6.61 -2.64 -5.30
N THR A 28 7.29 -1.57 -4.86
CA THR A 28 6.84 -0.74 -3.74
C THR A 28 5.45 -0.17 -4.00
N ILE A 29 5.20 0.41 -5.18
CA ILE A 29 3.89 0.97 -5.53
C ILE A 29 2.81 -0.12 -5.51
N HIS A 30 3.07 -1.29 -6.09
CA HIS A 30 2.12 -2.40 -6.11
C HIS A 30 1.81 -2.90 -4.70
N VAL A 31 2.83 -3.04 -3.84
CA VAL A 31 2.64 -3.44 -2.44
C VAL A 31 1.83 -2.39 -1.67
N THR A 32 2.15 -1.10 -1.81
CA THR A 32 1.38 -0.02 -1.17
C THR A 32 -0.09 -0.03 -1.63
N VAL A 33 -0.35 -0.17 -2.93
CA VAL A 33 -1.71 -0.27 -3.45
C VAL A 33 -2.42 -1.52 -2.94
N LEU A 34 -1.74 -2.67 -2.89
CA LEU A 34 -2.32 -3.91 -2.37
C LEU A 34 -2.72 -3.80 -0.90
N ILE A 35 -1.91 -3.14 -0.07
CA ILE A 35 -2.19 -2.91 1.35
C ILE A 35 -3.43 -2.04 1.52
N LEU A 36 -3.46 -0.87 0.86
CA LEU A 36 -4.59 0.06 0.92
C LEU A 36 -5.87 -0.56 0.36
N LEU A 37 -5.77 -1.24 -0.79
CA LEU A 37 -6.90 -1.90 -1.44
C LEU A 37 -7.46 -3.02 -0.56
N LYS A 38 -6.60 -3.80 0.10
CA LYS A 38 -7.01 -4.81 1.06
C LYS A 38 -7.72 -4.19 2.26
N GLY A 39 -7.21 -3.09 2.82
CA GLY A 39 -7.88 -2.36 3.90
C GLY A 39 -9.32 -1.95 3.51
N VAL A 40 -9.48 -1.34 2.33
CA VAL A 40 -10.78 -0.87 1.83
C VAL A 40 -11.74 -2.03 1.52
N LEU A 41 -11.28 -3.06 0.79
CA LEU A 41 -12.12 -4.20 0.40
C LEU A 41 -12.62 -4.99 1.62
N PHE A 42 -11.78 -5.15 2.65
CA PHE A 42 -12.10 -5.90 3.86
C PHE A 42 -12.54 -4.99 5.02
N ALA A 43 -12.92 -3.74 4.75
CA ALA A 43 -13.42 -2.83 5.78
C ALA A 43 -14.82 -3.24 6.30
N PHE A 44 -15.65 -3.83 5.44
CA PHE A 44 -17.03 -4.18 5.78
C PHE A 44 -17.14 -5.58 6.42
N SER A 45 -16.47 -6.57 5.84
CA SER A 45 -16.51 -7.95 6.29
C SER A 45 -15.27 -8.70 5.83
N SER A 46 -14.83 -9.66 6.63
CA SER A 46 -13.77 -10.59 6.28
C SER A 46 -14.15 -11.99 6.73
N HIS A 47 -13.47 -13.02 6.20
CA HIS A 47 -13.71 -14.39 6.65
C HIS A 47 -13.39 -14.58 8.15
N LEU A 48 -12.42 -13.82 8.68
CA LEU A 48 -12.04 -13.87 10.09
C LEU A 48 -13.08 -13.15 10.99
N ILE A 49 -13.52 -11.97 10.57
CA ILE A 49 -14.46 -11.10 11.30
C ILE A 49 -15.58 -10.71 10.34
N PRO A 50 -16.71 -11.44 10.34
CA PRO A 50 -17.79 -11.21 9.39
C PRO A 50 -18.57 -9.93 9.68
N ASN A 51 -18.54 -9.44 10.93
CA ASN A 51 -19.27 -8.27 11.42
C ASN A 51 -18.38 -7.02 11.55
N LYS A 52 -17.27 -6.94 10.81
CA LYS A 52 -16.26 -5.86 10.94
C LYS A 52 -16.84 -4.45 10.79
N ALA A 53 -17.87 -4.27 9.94
CA ALA A 53 -18.58 -3.00 9.81
C ALA A 53 -19.19 -2.47 11.14
N ASN A 54 -19.57 -3.35 12.06
CA ASN A 54 -20.15 -2.95 13.36
C ASN A 54 -19.10 -2.50 14.38
N LEU A 55 -17.85 -2.95 14.22
CA LEU A 55 -16.73 -2.59 15.11
C LEU A 55 -16.17 -1.19 14.79
N GLY A 56 -16.45 -0.67 13.59
CA GLY A 56 -16.01 0.64 13.13
C GLY A 56 -14.65 0.61 12.42
N PHE A 57 -14.16 1.80 12.06
CA PHE A 57 -12.93 1.96 11.26
C PHE A 57 -11.65 1.63 12.05
N CYS A 58 -11.62 2.01 13.32
CA CYS A 58 -10.47 1.86 14.21
C CYS A 58 -10.93 1.16 15.49
N PHE A 59 -10.44 -0.06 15.72
CA PHE A 59 -10.71 -0.85 16.92
C PHE A 59 -9.45 -1.70 17.24
N PRO A 60 -9.16 -1.98 18.51
CA PRO A 60 -7.90 -2.63 18.87
C PRO A 60 -7.82 -4.09 18.38
N CYS A 61 -8.84 -4.89 18.70
CA CYS A 61 -8.96 -6.33 18.38
C CYS A 61 -10.45 -6.76 18.48
N ASP A 62 -10.80 -7.92 17.92
CA ASP A 62 -12.06 -8.65 18.12
C ASP A 62 -11.83 -9.90 19.02
N GLY A 63 -11.10 -9.71 20.13
CA GLY A 63 -10.78 -10.76 21.10
C GLY A 63 -9.71 -11.78 20.66
N PRO A 64 -9.34 -12.74 21.54
CA PRO A 64 -8.32 -13.76 21.27
C PRO A 64 -8.83 -14.94 20.43
N GLU A 65 -10.11 -14.99 20.11
CA GLU A 65 -10.67 -16.07 19.30
C GLU A 65 -10.04 -16.11 17.90
N ARG A 66 -10.12 -17.27 17.25
CA ARG A 66 -9.67 -17.49 15.86
C ARG A 66 -8.16 -17.28 15.61
N GLY A 67 -7.33 -17.44 16.64
CA GLY A 67 -5.87 -17.35 16.53
C GLY A 67 -5.30 -15.94 16.72
N GLY A 68 -6.14 -14.98 17.14
CA GLY A 68 -5.78 -13.58 17.37
C GLY A 68 -6.22 -12.65 16.24
N THR A 69 -6.80 -11.51 16.62
CA THR A 69 -7.38 -10.51 15.70
C THR A 69 -6.72 -9.12 15.84
N CYS A 70 -5.49 -9.09 16.36
CA CYS A 70 -4.72 -7.86 16.49
C CYS A 70 -4.50 -7.21 15.12
N GLN A 71 -4.58 -5.87 15.05
CA GLN A 71 -4.27 -5.08 13.86
C GLN A 71 -5.14 -5.42 12.63
N VAL A 72 -6.34 -5.96 12.85
CA VAL A 72 -7.29 -6.30 11.79
C VAL A 72 -8.19 -5.12 11.43
N SER A 73 -8.09 -4.01 12.17
CA SER A 73 -8.88 -2.82 11.88
C SER A 73 -8.49 -2.22 10.54
N THR A 74 -9.38 -1.42 9.96
CA THR A 74 -9.07 -0.76 8.69
C THR A 74 -8.04 0.36 8.87
N TRP A 75 -7.91 0.89 10.09
CA TRP A 75 -6.86 1.86 10.47
C TRP A 75 -5.46 1.26 10.50
N ASP A 76 -5.33 -0.02 10.87
CA ASP A 76 -4.03 -0.70 10.96
C ASP A 76 -3.50 -1.20 9.59
N CYS A 77 -4.31 -1.04 8.54
CA CYS A 77 -3.95 -1.37 7.15
C CYS A 77 -3.21 -0.20 6.49
#